data_AF-A0A846NH80-F1
#
_entry.id   AF-A0A846NH80-F1
#
_cell.length_a   1.000
_cell.length_b   1.000
_cell.length_c   1.000
_cell.angle_alpha   90.00
_cell.angle_beta   90.00
_cell.angle_gamma   90.00
#
_symmetry.space_group_name_H-M   'P 1'
#
loop_
_entity.id
_entity.type
_entity.pdbx_description
1 polymer ?
#
loop_
_entity_poly.entity_id
_entity_poly.type
_entity_poly.pdbx_seq_one_letter_code
_entity_poly.pdbx_strand_id
1 'polypeptide(L)'
;GIKDNLVKIFISYKPNIVFSPDSQDQNADHRATNEFVKWAISDVSQKDPNFKTPEVFNYLIHFSNYPGHLGYRPNYNLTPPLKLIDQERQWFYFEMREDQKEIKNRAVLKYKSQFGNPLLKGLMQSFVRINELFSTE
;
A
#
# COMPACT_ATOMS: atom_id res chain seq x y z
N GLY A 1 -20.02 -0.09 -11.39
CA GLY A 1 -19.64 0.00 -9.96
C GLY A 1 -18.13 0.01 -9.81
N ILE A 2 -17.59 -0.15 -8.59
CA ILE A 2 -16.14 -0.19 -8.33
C ILE A 2 -15.44 -1.24 -9.22
N LYS A 3 -16.06 -2.43 -9.37
CA LYS A 3 -15.66 -3.47 -10.34
C LYS A 3 -15.28 -2.88 -11.68
N ASP A 4 -16.29 -2.33 -12.34
CA ASP A 4 -16.28 -2.12 -13.78
C ASP A 4 -15.29 -1.01 -14.10
N ASN A 5 -15.10 -0.08 -13.17
CA ASN A 5 -14.09 0.96 -13.26
C ASN A 5 -12.68 0.36 -13.21
N LEU A 6 -12.39 -0.53 -12.25
CA LEU A 6 -11.08 -1.18 -12.18
C LEU A 6 -10.83 -2.05 -13.41
N VAL A 7 -11.79 -2.87 -13.84
CA VAL A 7 -11.68 -3.70 -15.05
C VAL A 7 -11.36 -2.84 -16.28
N LYS A 8 -12.06 -1.71 -16.47
CA LYS A 8 -11.77 -0.77 -17.56
C LYS A 8 -10.36 -0.19 -17.47
N ILE A 9 -9.88 0.14 -16.27
CA ILE A 9 -8.51 0.61 -16.06
C ILE A 9 -7.50 -0.49 -16.40
N PHE A 10 -7.68 -1.72 -15.93
CA PHE A 10 -6.77 -2.83 -16.23
C PHE A 10 -6.67 -3.12 -17.74
N ILE A 11 -7.79 -3.10 -18.46
CA ILE A 11 -7.82 -3.32 -19.90
C ILE A 11 -7.12 -2.18 -20.68
N SER A 12 -7.35 -0.93 -20.27
CA SER A 12 -6.83 0.24 -20.99
C SER A 12 -5.37 0.54 -20.66
N TYR A 13 -4.99 0.45 -19.39
CA TYR A 13 -3.66 0.77 -18.90
C TYR A 13 -2.67 -0.41 -19.00
N LYS A 14 -3.17 -1.64 -18.84
CA LYS A 14 -2.36 -2.89 -18.88
C LYS A 14 -1.12 -2.82 -17.96
N PRO A 15 -1.32 -2.62 -16.64
CA PRO A 15 -0.19 -2.49 -15.72
C PRO A 15 0.66 -3.76 -15.70
N ASN A 16 1.97 -3.57 -15.48
CA ASN A 16 2.87 -4.68 -15.13
C ASN A 16 2.97 -4.89 -13.62
N ILE A 17 2.77 -3.82 -12.84
CA ILE A 17 2.86 -3.80 -11.39
C ILE A 17 1.68 -3.01 -10.83
N VAL A 18 1.11 -3.51 -9.74
CA VAL A 18 0.04 -2.85 -8.97
C VAL A 18 0.47 -2.74 -7.52
N PHE A 19 0.32 -1.55 -6.94
CA PHE A 19 0.41 -1.35 -5.49
C PHE A 19 -1.01 -1.24 -4.92
N SER A 20 -1.34 -2.04 -3.91
CA SER A 20 -2.67 -2.13 -3.31
C SER A 20 -2.57 -2.16 -1.78
N PRO A 21 -3.61 -1.79 -1.02
CA PRO A 21 -3.61 -2.06 0.42
C PRO A 21 -3.51 -3.55 0.71
N ASP A 22 -2.99 -3.89 1.89
CA ASP A 22 -2.91 -5.25 2.39
C ASP A 22 -4.27 -5.90 2.68
N SER A 23 -4.43 -7.20 2.38
CA SER A 23 -5.67 -7.92 2.71
C SER A 23 -5.91 -8.05 4.21
N GLN A 24 -4.84 -7.99 5.03
CA GLN A 24 -4.90 -8.04 6.48
C GLN A 24 -4.96 -6.64 7.14
N ASP A 25 -5.05 -5.57 6.36
CA ASP A 25 -5.23 -4.22 6.91
C ASP A 25 -6.54 -4.16 7.74
N GLN A 26 -6.49 -3.54 8.91
CA GLN A 26 -7.63 -3.49 9.83
C GLN A 26 -8.70 -2.49 9.39
N ASN A 27 -8.41 -1.61 8.43
CA ASN A 27 -9.39 -0.74 7.81
C ASN A 27 -10.22 -1.49 6.75
N ALA A 28 -11.55 -1.41 6.85
CA ALA A 28 -12.47 -2.13 5.96
C ALA A 28 -12.38 -1.67 4.50
N ASP A 29 -12.17 -0.38 4.24
CA ASP A 29 -12.03 0.16 2.88
C ASP A 29 -10.70 -0.30 2.25
N HIS A 30 -9.65 -0.43 3.05
CA HIS A 30 -8.37 -0.97 2.60
C HIS A 30 -8.52 -2.43 2.15
N ARG A 31 -9.13 -3.29 2.99
CA ARG A 31 -9.41 -4.69 2.62
C ARG A 31 -10.30 -4.79 1.38
N ALA A 32 -11.39 -4.01 1.34
CA ALA A 32 -12.28 -4.01 0.19
C ALA A 32 -11.55 -3.60 -1.10
N THR A 33 -10.65 -2.62 -1.03
CA THR A 33 -9.84 -2.18 -2.17
C THR A 33 -8.95 -3.32 -2.68
N ASN A 34 -8.28 -4.05 -1.78
CA ASN A 34 -7.47 -5.22 -2.12
C ASN A 34 -8.29 -6.29 -2.86
N GLU A 35 -9.45 -6.66 -2.32
CA GLU A 35 -10.34 -7.66 -2.92
C GLU A 35 -10.84 -7.23 -4.30
N PHE A 36 -11.21 -5.96 -4.46
CA PHE A 36 -11.64 -5.44 -5.76
C PHE A 36 -10.50 -5.42 -6.79
N VAL A 37 -9.26 -5.16 -6.38
CA VAL A 37 -8.07 -5.25 -7.25
C VAL A 37 -7.85 -6.68 -7.70
N LYS A 38 -7.78 -7.65 -6.77
CA LYS A 38 -7.60 -9.08 -7.09
C LYS A 38 -8.66 -9.59 -8.04
N TRP A 39 -9.91 -9.23 -7.78
CA TRP A 39 -11.01 -9.68 -8.60
C TRP A 39 -11.03 -9.00 -9.97
N ALA A 40 -10.70 -7.72 -10.09
CA ALA A 40 -10.59 -7.07 -11.40
C ALA A 40 -9.48 -7.70 -12.26
N ILE A 41 -8.33 -8.01 -11.66
CA ILE A 41 -7.25 -8.76 -12.33
C ILE A 41 -7.76 -10.12 -12.81
N SER A 42 -8.39 -10.90 -11.92
CA SER A 42 -8.93 -12.22 -12.25
C SER A 42 -10.00 -12.17 -13.36
N ASP A 43 -10.91 -11.19 -13.31
CA ASP A 43 -11.96 -11.01 -14.31
C ASP A 43 -11.39 -10.67 -15.69
N VAL A 44 -10.32 -9.85 -15.76
CA VAL A 44 -9.65 -9.53 -17.02
C VAL A 44 -8.84 -10.72 -17.53
N SER A 45 -8.03 -11.36 -16.69
CA SER A 45 -7.22 -12.53 -17.08
C SER A 45 -8.07 -13.69 -17.59
N GLN A 46 -9.27 -13.89 -17.06
CA GLN A 46 -10.20 -14.92 -17.55
C GLN A 46 -10.82 -14.58 -18.92
N LYS A 47 -10.99 -13.29 -19.23
CA LYS A 47 -11.65 -12.81 -20.45
C LYS A 47 -10.68 -12.57 -21.61
N ASP A 48 -9.43 -12.23 -21.32
CA ASP A 48 -8.39 -11.98 -22.31
C ASP A 48 -7.16 -12.87 -22.03
N PRO A 49 -7.00 -13.98 -22.78
CA PRO A 49 -5.85 -14.86 -22.65
C PRO A 49 -4.49 -14.19 -22.91
N ASN A 50 -4.47 -13.01 -23.55
CA ASN A 50 -3.24 -12.26 -23.82
C ASN A 50 -2.93 -11.22 -22.73
N PHE A 51 -3.83 -11.06 -21.75
CA PHE A 51 -3.60 -10.16 -20.64
C PHE A 51 -2.49 -10.71 -19.74
N LYS A 52 -1.41 -9.95 -19.62
CA LYS A 52 -0.33 -10.28 -18.69
C LYS A 52 -0.75 -9.87 -17.28
N THR A 53 -0.97 -10.86 -16.42
CA THR A 53 -1.29 -10.63 -15.01
C THR A 53 -0.17 -9.79 -14.35
N PRO A 54 -0.49 -8.64 -13.74
CA PRO A 54 0.51 -7.81 -13.07
C PRO A 54 1.01 -8.46 -11.78
N GLU A 55 2.22 -8.11 -11.38
CA GLU A 55 2.70 -8.34 -10.02
C GLU A 55 1.97 -7.40 -9.04
N VAL A 56 1.54 -7.93 -7.90
CA VAL A 56 0.82 -7.15 -6.89
C VAL A 56 1.67 -7.02 -5.63
N PHE A 57 2.00 -5.78 -5.28
CA PHE A 57 2.67 -5.43 -4.03
C PHE A 57 1.67 -4.76 -3.09
N ASN A 58 1.65 -5.21 -1.84
CA ASN A 58 0.70 -4.75 -0.85
C ASN A 58 1.38 -3.84 0.17
N TYR A 59 0.75 -2.71 0.48
CA TYR A 59 1.18 -1.82 1.55
C TYR A 59 0.21 -1.90 2.73
N LEU A 60 0.77 -1.98 3.93
CA LEU A 60 -0.01 -1.99 5.18
C LEU A 60 -0.07 -0.58 5.76
N ILE A 61 -1.24 -0.15 6.23
CA ILE A 61 -1.41 1.14 6.91
C ILE A 61 -1.96 0.95 8.33
N HIS A 62 -3.07 0.21 8.48
CA HIS A 62 -3.71 0.02 9.78
C HIS A 62 -3.54 -1.42 10.24
N PHE A 63 -2.72 -1.61 11.27
CA PHE A 63 -2.60 -2.91 11.93
C PHE A 63 -2.18 -2.72 13.38
N SER A 64 -2.46 -3.71 14.22
CA SER A 64 -2.11 -3.66 15.64
C SER A 64 -0.62 -3.40 15.83
N ASN A 65 -0.28 -2.32 16.55
CA ASN A 65 1.09 -1.85 16.80
C ASN A 65 1.91 -1.54 15.53
N TYR A 66 1.23 -1.21 14.44
CA TYR A 66 1.88 -0.79 13.19
C TYR A 66 1.35 0.58 12.75
N PRO A 67 2.23 1.48 12.27
CA PRO A 67 3.69 1.36 12.28
C PRO A 67 4.23 1.44 13.72
N GLY A 68 5.34 0.76 14.00
CA GLY A 68 5.84 0.57 15.37
C GLY A 68 6.14 1.85 16.16
N HIS A 69 6.35 2.97 15.46
CA HIS A 69 6.48 4.29 16.06
C HIS A 69 5.59 5.29 15.32
N LEU A 70 4.67 5.95 16.03
CA LEU A 70 3.82 6.99 15.46
C LEU A 70 4.56 8.33 15.31
N GLY A 71 4.25 9.05 14.23
CA GLY A 71 4.73 10.40 13.95
C GLY A 71 5.99 10.46 13.06
N TYR A 72 6.46 11.69 12.84
CA TYR A 72 7.58 11.97 11.95
C TYR A 72 8.93 11.51 12.57
N ARG A 73 9.49 10.45 11.98
CA ARG A 73 10.76 9.81 12.35
C ARG A 73 11.48 9.33 11.08
N PRO A 74 12.01 10.23 10.24
CA PRO A 74 12.56 9.90 8.92
C PRO A 74 13.79 8.99 8.95
N ASN A 75 14.39 8.78 10.12
CA ASN A 75 15.57 7.93 10.33
C ASN A 75 15.22 6.53 10.88
N TYR A 76 13.92 6.21 11.00
CA TYR A 76 13.46 4.91 11.50
C TYR A 76 13.06 4.00 10.35
N ASN A 77 13.16 2.69 10.56
CA ASN A 77 12.69 1.66 9.64
C ASN A 77 11.19 1.42 9.74
N LEU A 78 10.57 1.06 8.61
CA LEU A 78 9.35 0.27 8.60
C LEU A 78 9.72 -1.21 8.63
N THR A 79 9.16 -1.94 9.58
CA THR A 79 9.34 -3.39 9.72
C THR A 79 7.98 -4.09 9.71
N PRO A 80 7.87 -5.29 9.13
CA PRO A 80 6.67 -6.10 9.16
C PRO A 80 6.14 -6.28 10.58
N PRO A 81 4.82 -6.24 10.81
CA PRO A 81 4.26 -6.70 12.06
C PRO A 81 4.57 -8.18 12.26
N LEU A 82 5.06 -8.57 13.45
CA LEU A 82 5.41 -9.97 13.75
C LEU A 82 4.27 -10.97 13.48
N LYS A 83 3.01 -10.52 13.62
CA LYS A 83 1.82 -11.36 13.37
C LYS A 83 1.56 -11.65 11.89
N LEU A 84 2.24 -10.95 10.98
CA LEU A 84 2.13 -11.13 9.53
C LEU A 84 3.44 -11.68 8.93
N ILE A 85 4.32 -12.26 9.76
CA ILE A 85 5.49 -12.98 9.28
C ILE A 85 5.12 -14.46 9.23
N ASP A 86 4.98 -14.97 8.01
CA ASP A 86 4.67 -16.37 7.70
C ASP A 86 5.47 -16.83 6.47
N GLN A 87 5.23 -18.06 6.01
CA GLN A 87 5.94 -18.66 4.87
C GLN A 87 5.36 -18.29 3.50
N GLU A 88 4.13 -17.78 3.46
CA GLU A 88 3.40 -17.46 2.22
C GLU A 88 3.68 -16.02 1.79
N ARG A 89 3.95 -15.14 2.76
CA ARG A 89 4.19 -13.71 2.55
C ARG A 89 5.66 -13.39 2.41
N GLN A 90 6.03 -12.74 1.30
CA GLN A 90 7.36 -12.17 1.12
C GLN A 90 7.33 -10.67 1.37
N TRP A 91 8.27 -10.18 2.18
CA TRP A 91 8.41 -8.76 2.50
C TRP A 91 9.57 -8.13 1.74
N PHE A 92 9.32 -6.96 1.17
CA PHE A 92 10.27 -6.19 0.37
C PHE A 92 10.53 -4.84 1.02
N TYR A 93 11.81 -4.52 1.19
CA TYR A 93 12.28 -3.25 1.74
C TYR A 93 12.87 -2.43 0.61
N PHE A 94 12.36 -1.21 0.42
CA PHE A 94 12.90 -0.29 -0.56
C PHE A 94 13.49 0.92 0.15
N GLU A 95 14.82 0.94 0.24
CA GLU A 95 15.54 2.05 0.87
C GLU A 95 15.25 3.37 0.15
N MET A 96 15.03 4.41 0.93
CA MET A 96 14.78 5.77 0.47
C MET A 96 16.00 6.63 0.71
N ARG A 97 16.47 7.27 -0.35
CA ARG A 97 17.45 8.36 -0.24
C ARG A 97 16.85 9.57 0.45
N GLU A 98 17.70 10.46 0.97
CA GLU A 98 17.26 11.69 1.64
C GLU A 98 16.35 12.56 0.76
N ASP A 99 16.69 12.75 -0.52
CA ASP A 99 15.88 13.51 -1.48
C ASP A 99 14.47 12.91 -1.66
N GLN A 100 14.37 11.58 -1.68
CA GLN A 100 13.09 10.89 -1.79
C GLN A 100 12.25 11.04 -0.52
N LYS A 101 12.87 10.98 0.67
CA LYS A 101 12.17 11.21 1.95
C LYS A 101 11.63 12.64 2.04
N GLU A 102 12.39 13.62 1.58
CA GLU A 102 11.95 15.02 1.53
C GLU A 102 10.78 15.22 0.56
N ILE A 103 10.84 14.61 -0.64
CA ILE A 103 9.74 14.63 -1.60
C ILE A 103 8.49 14.00 -0.98
N LYS A 104 8.61 12.81 -0.36
CA LYS A 104 7.50 12.12 0.30
C LYS A 104 6.92 12.96 1.43
N ASN A 105 7.76 13.56 2.27
CA ASN A 105 7.31 14.43 3.36
C ASN A 105 6.50 15.61 2.82
N ARG A 106 7.01 16.29 1.80
CA ARG A 106 6.29 17.41 1.16
C ARG A 106 4.96 16.96 0.57
N ALA A 107 4.90 15.78 -0.05
CA ALA A 107 3.66 15.22 -0.59
C ALA A 107 2.64 14.90 0.52
N VAL A 108 3.07 14.25 1.61
CA VAL A 108 2.23 13.94 2.77
C VAL A 108 1.66 15.21 3.42
N LEU A 109 2.46 16.27 3.52
CA LEU A 109 2.02 17.55 4.08
C LEU A 109 0.96 18.29 3.21
N LYS A 110 0.72 17.85 1.97
CA LYS A 110 -0.36 18.44 1.14
C LYS A 110 -1.76 18.02 1.57
N TYR A 111 -1.91 16.92 2.31
CA TYR A 111 -3.21 16.42 2.80
C TYR A 111 -3.73 17.19 4.01
N LYS A 112 -3.85 18.52 3.90
CA LYS A 112 -4.12 19.46 5.00
C LYS A 112 -5.32 19.07 5.89
N SER A 113 -6.39 18.54 5.31
CA SER A 113 -7.60 18.13 6.07
C SER A 113 -7.32 17.01 7.06
N GLN A 114 -6.35 16.13 6.77
CA GLN A 114 -5.99 15.01 7.66
C GLN A 114 -5.14 15.49 8.86
N PHE A 115 -4.53 16.67 8.77
CA PHE A 115 -3.64 17.20 9.81
C PHE A 115 -4.39 17.91 10.95
N GLY A 116 -5.70 18.14 10.80
CA GLY A 116 -6.56 18.65 11.88
C GLY A 116 -6.81 17.61 12.98
N ASN A 117 -6.68 16.32 12.67
CA ASN A 117 -6.79 15.24 13.65
C ASN A 117 -5.37 14.79 14.07
N PRO A 118 -4.98 14.91 15.35
CA PRO A 118 -3.64 14.53 15.82
C PRO A 118 -3.28 13.06 15.57
N LEU A 119 -4.25 12.15 15.62
CA LEU A 119 -4.04 10.73 15.36
C LEU A 119 -3.73 10.50 13.88
N LEU A 120 -4.52 11.09 12.98
CA LEU A 120 -4.28 10.97 11.53
C LEU A 120 -2.99 11.67 11.11
N LYS A 121 -2.70 12.84 11.67
CA LYS A 121 -1.41 13.52 11.51
C LYS A 121 -0.26 12.59 11.89
N GLY A 122 -0.32 12.01 13.08
CA GLY A 122 0.69 11.06 13.57
C GLY A 122 0.85 9.87 12.63
N LEU A 123 -0.26 9.24 12.24
CA LEU A 123 -0.26 8.10 11.31
C LEU A 123 0.36 8.47 9.95
N MET A 124 -0.12 9.52 9.31
CA MET A 124 0.37 9.99 7.99
C MET A 124 1.89 10.24 8.01
N GLN A 125 2.39 10.91 9.05
CA GLN A 125 3.82 11.19 9.20
C GLN A 125 4.66 9.94 9.53
N SER A 126 4.01 8.87 10.00
CA SER A 126 4.70 7.62 10.34
C SER A 126 5.23 6.87 9.14
N PHE A 127 4.76 7.20 7.94
CA PHE A 127 5.22 6.57 6.71
C PHE A 127 6.37 7.33 6.04
N VAL A 128 6.83 8.46 6.58
CA VAL A 128 8.11 9.04 6.14
C VAL A 128 9.23 8.40 6.96
N ARG A 129 9.93 7.44 6.35
CA ARG A 129 10.88 6.50 6.97
C ARG A 129 12.07 6.25 6.05
N ILE A 130 13.07 5.49 6.51
CA ILE A 130 14.26 5.18 5.68
C ILE A 130 13.97 4.16 4.59
N ASN A 131 12.83 3.49 4.64
CA ASN A 131 12.39 2.56 3.63
C ASN A 131 10.87 2.63 3.41
N GLU A 132 10.44 2.23 2.22
CA GLU A 132 9.08 1.69 2.02
C GLU A 132 9.09 0.20 2.37
N LEU A 133 7.92 -0.31 2.74
CA LEU A 133 7.71 -1.72 3.05
C LEU A 133 6.49 -2.21 2.29
N PHE A 134 6.68 -3.28 1.52
CA PHE A 134 5.61 -3.95 0.78
C PHE A 134 5.67 -5.46 0.98
N SER A 135 4.58 -6.15 0.66
CA SER A 135 4.58 -7.61 0.59
C SER A 135 3.83 -8.16 -0.60
N THR A 136 4.23 -9.34 -1.05
CA THR A 136 3.39 -10.18 -1.91
C THR A 136 2.60 -11.14 -1.03
N GLU A 137 1.32 -11.35 -1.35
CA GLU A 137 0.40 -12.25 -0.67
C GLU A 137 -0.33 -13.15 -1.67
#